data_AF-A0A0H2MK17-F1
#
_entry.id   AF-A0A0H2MK17-F1
#
_cell.length_a   1.000
_cell.length_b   1.000
_cell.length_c   1.000
_cell.angle_alpha   90.00
_cell.angle_beta   90.00
_cell.angle_gamma   90.00
#
_symmetry.space_group_name_H-M   'P 1'
#
loop_
_entity.id
_entity.type
_entity.pdbx_description
1 polymer ?
#
loop_
_entity_poly.entity_id
_entity_poly.type
_entity_poly.pdbx_seq_one_letter_code
_entity_poly.pdbx_strand_id
1 'polypeptide(L)'
;MLTDRPEAAFFDVLTPDDVPAIYTLVESLGWTHVVKDLEIMLQVSVFLGVRDSCGGIIATGAIFPYGDDLASIGMIMVNPGHQRRGYGRAVMEALHSHEAAQGRVLCLIATEEGEPLYRKCGYEVAGRIRKFFGSPEQFLSRDSEPVLPNVTLRAMYKNDLENIIRLDAKALGASRHGLLEQRYLQADYAIVVEDKQGEIIGFTLASPQREQHHLGPMIAPDSETALAMIRYVAERSEKELRIDVPEKQVELHSRLPDLGFTLIANPPAMIRSPEVVHPTTITLKSYSSLGASIYPGCRELYWSIMSQAYA
;
A
#
# COMPACT_ATOMS: atom_id res chain seq x y z
N MET A 1 -10.43 4.04 36.63
CA MET A 1 -10.53 3.32 35.35
C MET A 1 -11.53 4.08 34.49
N LEU A 2 -11.05 4.98 33.64
CA LEU A 2 -11.90 5.62 32.62
C LEU A 2 -11.87 4.72 31.39
N THR A 3 -13.03 4.22 31.00
CA THR A 3 -13.22 3.50 29.75
C THR A 3 -13.08 4.50 28.60
N ASP A 4 -11.93 4.52 27.93
CA ASP A 4 -11.63 5.30 26.70
C ASP A 4 -12.45 4.83 25.48
N ARG A 5 -13.73 4.51 25.66
CA ARG A 5 -14.65 4.24 24.55
C ARG A 5 -15.48 5.49 24.29
N PRO A 6 -15.53 6.00 23.05
CA PRO A 6 -16.54 7.00 22.73
C PRO A 6 -17.93 6.42 23.04
N GLU A 7 -18.86 7.26 23.51
CA GLU A 7 -20.28 6.89 23.57
C GLU A 7 -20.67 6.25 22.24
N ALA A 8 -21.33 5.08 22.31
CA ALA A 8 -21.67 4.17 21.22
C ALA A 8 -21.46 4.76 19.80
N ALA A 9 -20.26 4.60 19.26
CA ALA A 9 -19.98 4.98 17.88
C ALA A 9 -20.67 3.96 16.95
N PHE A 10 -21.66 4.42 16.19
CA PHE A 10 -22.24 3.64 15.11
C PHE A 10 -21.30 3.69 13.90
N PHE A 11 -20.99 2.53 13.34
CA PHE A 11 -20.19 2.41 12.14
C PHE A 11 -21.09 2.12 10.93
N ASP A 12 -21.02 2.96 9.91
CA ASP A 12 -21.63 2.72 8.61
C ASP A 12 -20.59 2.32 7.57
N VAL A 13 -21.03 1.52 6.59
CA VAL A 13 -20.23 1.23 5.40
C VAL A 13 -20.33 2.44 4.47
N LEU A 14 -19.20 3.07 4.20
CA LEU A 14 -19.11 4.23 3.32
C LEU A 14 -19.18 3.79 1.85
N THR A 15 -19.71 4.69 1.03
CA THR A 15 -20.03 4.47 -0.38
C THR A 15 -19.35 5.53 -1.25
N PRO A 16 -19.38 5.39 -2.59
CA PRO A 16 -18.90 6.44 -3.49
C PRO A 16 -19.52 7.83 -3.25
N ASP A 17 -20.75 7.89 -2.73
CA ASP A 17 -21.42 9.16 -2.41
C ASP A 17 -20.77 9.88 -1.21
N ASP A 18 -19.97 9.17 -0.41
CA ASP A 18 -19.27 9.71 0.76
C ASP A 18 -17.90 10.31 0.44
N VAL A 19 -17.43 10.19 -0.80
CA VAL A 19 -16.13 10.71 -1.25
C VAL A 19 -15.92 12.19 -0.86
N PRO A 20 -16.90 13.11 -1.01
CA PRO A 20 -16.71 14.50 -0.59
C PRO A 20 -16.43 14.66 0.92
N ALA A 21 -17.11 13.86 1.76
CA ALA A 21 -16.94 13.90 3.21
C ALA A 21 -15.61 13.27 3.64
N ILE A 22 -15.22 12.15 3.03
CA ILE A 22 -13.90 11.53 3.25
C ILE A 22 -12.78 12.48 2.82
N TYR A 23 -12.94 13.15 1.67
CA TYR A 23 -11.96 14.09 1.15
C TYR A 23 -11.78 15.31 2.07
N THR A 24 -12.87 15.82 2.66
CA THR A 24 -12.79 16.88 3.68
C THR A 24 -11.95 16.45 4.89
N LEU A 25 -12.09 15.19 5.33
CA LEU A 25 -11.27 14.64 6.41
C LEU A 25 -9.80 14.51 6.01
N VAL A 26 -9.51 14.01 4.80
CA VAL A 26 -8.16 13.95 4.20
C VAL A 26 -7.49 15.33 4.22
N GLU A 27 -8.21 16.37 3.78
CA GLU A 27 -7.70 17.75 3.77
C GLU A 27 -7.43 18.28 5.17
N SER A 28 -8.33 18.01 6.13
CA SER A 28 -8.14 18.43 7.53
C SER A 28 -6.90 17.82 8.21
N LEU A 29 -6.42 16.69 7.70
CA LEU A 29 -5.23 15.98 8.17
C LEU A 29 -3.98 16.31 7.35
N GLY A 30 -4.09 17.12 6.29
CA GLY A 30 -2.97 17.41 5.39
C GLY A 30 -2.50 16.21 4.55
N TRP A 31 -3.35 15.19 4.39
CA TRP A 31 -3.00 14.00 3.61
C TRP A 31 -3.06 14.29 2.10
N THR A 32 -2.22 13.62 1.32
CA THR A 32 -2.02 13.93 -0.11
C THR A 32 -2.90 13.14 -1.07
N HIS A 33 -3.90 12.41 -0.59
CA HIS A 33 -4.79 11.64 -1.45
C HIS A 33 -5.64 12.56 -2.34
N VAL A 34 -5.96 12.07 -3.55
CA VAL A 34 -6.90 12.74 -4.47
C VAL A 34 -8.24 12.00 -4.50
N VAL A 35 -9.29 12.69 -4.96
CA VAL A 35 -10.64 12.11 -5.13
C VAL A 35 -10.60 10.77 -5.87
N LYS A 36 -9.81 10.69 -6.95
CA LYS A 36 -9.69 9.46 -7.74
C LYS A 36 -9.14 8.27 -6.95
N ASP A 37 -8.22 8.53 -6.01
CA ASP A 37 -7.71 7.48 -5.13
C ASP A 37 -8.81 6.97 -4.19
N LEU A 38 -9.63 7.88 -3.65
CA LEU A 38 -10.73 7.51 -2.76
C LEU A 38 -11.79 6.68 -3.47
N GLU A 39 -12.16 7.05 -4.70
CA GLU A 39 -13.06 6.25 -5.54
C GLU A 39 -12.55 4.82 -5.72
N ILE A 40 -11.27 4.66 -6.07
CA ILE A 40 -10.66 3.34 -6.24
C ILE A 40 -10.67 2.59 -4.92
N MET A 41 -10.28 3.22 -3.82
CA MET A 41 -10.25 2.57 -2.51
C MET A 41 -11.64 2.07 -2.10
N LEU A 42 -12.69 2.86 -2.28
CA LEU A 42 -14.07 2.46 -1.98
C LEU A 42 -14.54 1.29 -2.86
N GLN A 43 -14.04 1.17 -4.09
CA GLN A 43 -14.38 0.05 -4.98
C GLN A 43 -13.70 -1.26 -4.59
N VAL A 44 -12.51 -1.21 -4.00
CA VAL A 44 -11.67 -2.40 -3.73
C VAL A 44 -11.52 -2.73 -2.24
N SER A 45 -12.28 -2.07 -1.37
CA SER A 45 -12.20 -2.25 0.08
C SER A 45 -13.58 -2.22 0.74
N VAL A 46 -13.62 -2.63 2.00
CA VAL A 46 -14.70 -2.23 2.91
C VAL A 46 -14.20 -1.01 3.67
N PHE A 47 -14.92 0.10 3.55
CA PHE A 47 -14.59 1.37 4.17
C PHE A 47 -15.64 1.68 5.22
N LEU A 48 -15.22 1.81 6.48
CA LEU A 48 -16.09 2.10 7.61
C LEU A 48 -15.91 3.55 8.04
N GLY A 49 -17.02 4.20 8.41
CA GLY A 49 -17.05 5.57 8.91
C GLY A 49 -17.75 5.68 10.26
N VAL A 50 -17.44 6.77 10.97
CA VAL A 50 -18.22 7.25 12.11
C VAL A 50 -18.62 8.68 11.81
N ARG A 51 -19.89 9.00 12.02
CA ARG A 51 -20.44 10.34 11.84
C ARG A 51 -20.71 11.05 13.16
N ASP A 52 -20.61 12.37 13.15
CA ASP A 52 -21.15 13.21 14.21
C ASP A 52 -22.67 13.44 14.06
N SER A 53 -23.25 14.17 15.01
CA SER A 53 -24.68 14.52 14.99
C SER A 53 -25.10 15.39 13.80
N CYS A 54 -24.15 16.02 13.11
CA CYS A 54 -24.38 16.84 11.93
C CYS A 54 -24.23 16.03 10.63
N GLY A 55 -23.91 14.73 10.72
CA GLY A 55 -23.70 13.84 9.57
C GLY A 55 -22.30 13.88 8.98
N GLY A 56 -21.38 14.66 9.56
CA GLY A 56 -19.99 14.77 9.11
C GLY A 56 -19.17 13.56 9.52
N ILE A 57 -18.27 13.07 8.65
CA ILE A 57 -17.39 11.94 8.95
C ILE A 57 -16.27 12.40 9.88
N ILE A 58 -16.23 11.85 11.09
CA ILE A 58 -15.24 12.19 12.13
C ILE A 58 -14.16 11.13 12.33
N ALA A 59 -14.39 9.90 11.90
CA ALA A 59 -13.39 8.85 11.89
C ALA A 59 -13.65 7.87 10.76
N THR A 60 -12.60 7.25 10.23
CA THR A 60 -12.69 6.23 9.20
C THR A 60 -11.67 5.13 9.38
N GLY A 61 -11.90 4.01 8.70
CA GLY A 61 -10.90 2.99 8.43
C GLY A 61 -11.32 2.08 7.29
N ALA A 62 -10.35 1.51 6.57
CA ALA A 62 -10.61 0.65 5.42
C ALA A 62 -9.85 -0.68 5.55
N ILE A 63 -10.50 -1.75 5.08
CA ILE A 63 -9.91 -3.08 4.93
C ILE A 63 -9.94 -3.52 3.46
N PHE A 64 -8.76 -3.82 2.93
CA PHE A 64 -8.52 -4.23 1.56
C PHE A 64 -8.22 -5.74 1.54
N PRO A 65 -9.23 -6.61 1.26
CA PRO A 65 -9.02 -8.04 1.21
C PRO A 65 -8.20 -8.43 -0.02
N TYR A 66 -7.15 -9.25 0.19
CA TYR A 66 -6.30 -9.81 -0.84
C TYR A 66 -6.45 -11.33 -0.83
N GLY A 67 -7.35 -11.85 -1.67
CA GLY A 67 -7.75 -13.25 -1.63
C GLY A 67 -8.28 -13.66 -0.24
N ASP A 68 -7.96 -14.88 0.16
CA ASP A 68 -8.49 -15.47 1.40
C ASP A 68 -7.53 -15.41 2.59
N ASP A 69 -6.26 -15.06 2.35
CA ASP A 69 -5.18 -15.22 3.35
C ASP A 69 -4.67 -13.89 3.92
N LEU A 70 -4.86 -12.76 3.22
CA LEU A 70 -4.26 -11.48 3.57
C LEU A 70 -5.27 -10.34 3.43
N ALA A 71 -5.21 -9.34 4.32
CA ALA A 71 -5.88 -8.07 4.12
C ALA A 71 -4.99 -6.90 4.57
N SER A 72 -4.99 -5.81 3.81
CA SER A 72 -4.37 -4.56 4.25
C SER A 72 -5.37 -3.71 5.01
N ILE A 73 -4.93 -3.07 6.09
CA ILE A 73 -5.67 -2.01 6.78
C ILE A 73 -5.06 -0.67 6.39
N GLY A 74 -5.91 0.33 6.19
CA GLY A 74 -5.48 1.69 5.87
C GLY A 74 -6.60 2.70 6.05
N MET A 75 -6.35 3.97 5.70
CA MET A 75 -7.31 5.08 5.86
C MET A 75 -7.83 5.22 7.29
N ILE A 76 -6.97 4.90 8.27
CA ILE A 76 -7.27 5.11 9.69
C ILE A 76 -7.12 6.59 9.97
N MET A 77 -8.24 7.31 9.93
CA MET A 77 -8.28 8.75 10.10
C MET A 77 -9.21 9.09 11.24
N VAL A 78 -8.80 10.05 12.08
CA VAL A 78 -9.65 10.64 13.11
C VAL A 78 -9.53 12.14 13.00
N ASN A 79 -10.66 12.80 12.85
CA ASN A 79 -10.76 14.26 12.78
C ASN A 79 -10.00 14.89 13.96
N PRO A 80 -9.15 15.91 13.74
CA PRO A 80 -8.33 16.50 14.79
C PRO A 80 -9.11 16.92 16.05
N GLY A 81 -10.33 17.44 15.91
CA GLY A 81 -11.19 17.83 17.03
C GLY A 81 -11.73 16.66 17.86
N HIS A 82 -11.63 15.44 17.34
CA HIS A 82 -12.13 14.20 17.92
C HIS A 82 -11.02 13.22 18.31
N GLN A 83 -9.75 13.58 18.11
CA GLN A 83 -8.61 12.75 18.50
C GLN A 83 -8.52 12.56 20.01
N ARG A 84 -7.82 11.48 20.43
CA ARG A 84 -7.63 11.09 21.84
C ARG A 84 -8.93 10.83 22.61
N ARG A 85 -10.02 10.50 21.91
CA ARG A 85 -11.32 10.10 22.48
C ARG A 85 -11.68 8.63 22.21
N GLY A 86 -10.69 7.81 21.85
CA GLY A 86 -10.89 6.37 21.60
C GLY A 86 -11.37 5.98 20.20
N TYR A 87 -11.70 6.92 19.30
CA TYR A 87 -12.18 6.60 17.95
C TYR A 87 -11.22 5.73 17.13
N GLY A 88 -9.91 6.00 17.16
CA GLY A 88 -8.94 5.18 16.42
C GLY A 88 -8.95 3.70 16.86
N ARG A 89 -9.06 3.46 18.18
CA ARG A 89 -9.23 2.09 18.72
C ARG A 89 -10.57 1.49 18.30
N ALA A 90 -11.66 2.25 18.37
CA ALA A 90 -12.97 1.77 17.97
C ALA A 90 -13.02 1.38 16.48
N VAL A 91 -12.40 2.17 15.60
CA VAL A 91 -12.25 1.85 14.17
C VAL A 91 -11.51 0.53 13.99
N MET A 92 -10.36 0.35 14.65
CA MET A 92 -9.59 -0.89 14.54
C MET A 92 -10.38 -2.11 15.02
N GLU A 93 -11.07 -2.01 16.16
CA GLU A 93 -11.94 -3.07 16.69
C GLU A 93 -13.07 -3.40 15.71
N ALA A 94 -13.68 -2.40 15.08
CA ALA A 94 -14.72 -2.59 14.05
C ALA A 94 -14.17 -3.30 12.80
N LEU A 95 -13.01 -2.88 12.29
CA LEU A 95 -12.36 -3.52 11.14
C LEU A 95 -11.95 -4.97 11.45
N HIS A 96 -11.40 -5.24 12.63
CA HIS A 96 -11.03 -6.59 13.06
C HIS A 96 -12.22 -7.52 13.20
N SER A 97 -13.39 -6.99 13.57
CA SER A 97 -14.62 -7.76 13.71
C SER A 97 -15.34 -7.98 12.37
N HIS A 98 -14.96 -7.25 11.32
CA HIS A 98 -15.57 -7.38 10.00
C HIS A 98 -15.24 -8.73 9.35
N GLU A 99 -16.15 -9.30 8.56
CA GLU A 99 -15.94 -10.59 7.87
C GLU A 99 -14.72 -10.59 6.94
N ALA A 100 -14.44 -9.44 6.32
CA ALA A 100 -13.28 -9.22 5.47
C ALA A 100 -11.94 -9.37 6.22
N ALA A 101 -11.92 -9.31 7.55
CA ALA A 101 -10.73 -9.55 8.37
C ALA A 101 -10.59 -11.01 8.82
N GLN A 102 -11.69 -11.76 8.86
CA GLN A 102 -11.71 -13.09 9.46
C GLN A 102 -10.84 -14.06 8.66
N GLY A 103 -10.04 -14.86 9.38
CA GLY A 103 -9.15 -15.87 8.80
C GLY A 103 -7.90 -15.32 8.10
N ARG A 104 -7.76 -13.99 7.97
CA ARG A 104 -6.65 -13.35 7.25
C ARG A 104 -5.56 -12.85 8.17
N VAL A 105 -4.33 -12.85 7.69
CA VAL A 105 -3.27 -11.99 8.24
C VAL A 105 -3.63 -10.54 7.91
N LEU A 106 -3.59 -9.65 8.90
CA LEU A 106 -3.82 -8.22 8.67
C LEU A 106 -2.48 -7.50 8.60
N CYS A 107 -2.27 -6.67 7.60
CA CYS A 107 -1.05 -5.87 7.48
C CYS A 107 -1.36 -4.37 7.33
N LEU A 108 -0.45 -3.51 7.77
CA LEU A 108 -0.55 -2.07 7.59
C LEU A 108 0.83 -1.41 7.55
N ILE A 109 0.89 -0.17 7.05
CA ILE A 109 2.07 0.70 7.18
C ILE A 109 1.68 1.83 8.11
N ALA A 110 2.29 1.84 9.29
CA ALA A 110 1.93 2.75 10.36
C ALA A 110 2.58 4.12 10.19
N THR A 111 1.82 5.17 10.45
CA THR A 111 2.36 6.47 10.82
C THR A 111 3.06 6.41 12.18
N GLU A 112 3.96 7.36 12.45
CA GLU A 112 4.61 7.47 13.78
C GLU A 112 3.57 7.68 14.90
N GLU A 113 2.50 8.43 14.60
CA GLU A 113 1.41 8.68 15.54
C GLU A 113 0.52 7.44 15.75
N GLY A 114 0.31 6.65 14.70
CA GLY A 114 -0.53 5.45 14.73
C GLY A 114 0.15 4.22 15.34
N GLU A 115 1.47 4.08 15.24
CA GLU A 115 2.21 2.89 15.71
C GLU A 115 1.87 2.47 17.16
N PRO A 116 1.82 3.37 18.16
CA PRO A 116 1.45 2.99 19.52
C PRO A 116 0.04 2.42 19.65
N LEU A 117 -0.91 2.86 18.81
CA LEU A 117 -2.25 2.29 18.74
C LEU A 117 -2.19 0.86 18.18
N TYR A 118 -1.51 0.67 17.05
CA TYR A 118 -1.45 -0.63 16.38
C TYR A 118 -0.80 -1.71 17.24
N ARG A 119 0.26 -1.38 17.97
CA ARG A 119 0.85 -2.31 18.95
C ARG A 119 -0.16 -2.75 20.01
N LYS A 120 -0.98 -1.83 20.53
CA LYS A 120 -2.05 -2.14 21.49
C LYS A 120 -3.22 -2.92 20.87
N CYS A 121 -3.29 -3.00 19.54
CA CYS A 121 -4.25 -3.80 18.79
C CYS A 121 -3.66 -5.16 18.35
N GLY A 122 -2.47 -5.52 18.84
CA GLY A 122 -1.83 -6.81 18.59
C GLY A 122 -1.02 -6.87 17.29
N TYR A 123 -0.66 -5.71 16.71
CA TYR A 123 0.26 -5.68 15.57
C TYR A 123 1.72 -5.68 16.03
N GLU A 124 2.54 -6.39 15.27
CA GLU A 124 3.99 -6.46 15.44
C GLU A 124 4.70 -5.89 14.20
N VAL A 125 5.87 -5.29 14.42
CA VAL A 125 6.69 -4.75 13.31
C VAL A 125 7.33 -5.93 12.55
N ALA A 126 7.06 -6.00 11.25
CA ALA A 126 7.53 -7.06 10.35
C ALA A 126 8.37 -6.53 9.16
N GLY A 127 8.73 -5.25 9.22
CA GLY A 127 9.56 -4.57 8.23
C GLY A 127 9.47 -3.06 8.38
N ARG A 128 10.18 -2.34 7.50
CA ARG A 128 10.07 -0.89 7.36
C ARG A 128 10.12 -0.51 5.89
N ILE A 129 9.44 0.58 5.54
CA ILE A 129 9.32 1.06 4.17
C ILE A 129 9.99 2.42 4.07
N ARG A 130 11.10 2.51 3.35
CA ARG A 130 11.82 3.75 3.08
C ARG A 130 11.15 4.50 1.95
N LYS A 131 10.65 5.68 2.24
CA LYS A 131 9.95 6.52 1.27
C LYS A 131 10.88 7.59 0.76
N PHE A 132 10.86 7.80 -0.54
CA PHE A 132 11.72 8.78 -1.18
C PHE A 132 10.93 9.67 -2.13
N PHE A 133 11.33 10.94 -2.21
CA PHE A 133 10.99 11.83 -3.31
C PHE A 133 12.21 12.12 -4.16
N GLY A 134 12.04 12.25 -5.48
CA GLY A 134 13.13 12.60 -6.38
C GLY A 134 12.63 13.41 -7.57
N SER A 135 13.43 14.38 -8.00
CA SER A 135 13.19 15.11 -9.24
C SER A 135 13.60 14.24 -10.43
N PRO A 136 12.75 14.10 -11.47
CA PRO A 136 13.13 13.43 -12.71
C PRO A 136 14.42 14.00 -13.33
N GLU A 137 14.56 15.33 -13.37
CA GLU A 137 15.74 16.02 -13.91
C GLU A 137 17.01 15.67 -13.13
N GLN A 138 16.95 15.75 -11.79
CA GLN A 138 18.11 15.41 -10.95
C GLN A 138 18.48 13.94 -11.08
N PHE A 139 17.49 13.04 -11.15
CA PHE A 139 17.73 11.63 -11.38
C PHE A 139 18.42 11.40 -12.73
N LEU A 140 17.87 11.91 -13.83
CA LEU A 140 18.39 11.69 -15.18
C LEU A 140 19.78 12.30 -15.40
N SER A 141 20.12 13.38 -14.68
CA SER A 141 21.46 14.00 -14.76
C SER A 141 22.55 13.23 -14.00
N ARG A 142 22.17 12.37 -13.04
CA ARG A 142 23.09 11.61 -12.19
C ARG A 142 23.13 10.12 -12.53
N ASP A 143 22.04 9.60 -13.06
CA ASP A 143 21.91 8.21 -13.49
C ASP A 143 22.35 8.05 -14.95
N SER A 144 23.19 7.06 -15.22
CA SER A 144 23.53 6.64 -16.58
C SER A 144 22.54 5.59 -17.07
N GLU A 145 22.21 5.60 -18.36
CA GLU A 145 21.35 4.57 -18.96
C GLU A 145 21.91 3.15 -18.67
N PRO A 146 21.14 2.27 -18.02
CA PRO A 146 21.63 0.96 -17.62
C PRO A 146 21.76 0.02 -18.82
N VAL A 147 22.81 -0.80 -18.83
CA VAL A 147 22.98 -1.86 -19.83
C VAL A 147 22.28 -3.12 -19.33
N LEU A 148 21.17 -3.47 -19.98
CA LEU A 148 20.32 -4.62 -19.60
C LEU A 148 20.39 -5.73 -20.65
N PRO A 149 21.45 -6.58 -20.67
CA PRO A 149 21.68 -7.54 -21.77
C PRO A 149 20.67 -8.69 -21.80
N ASN A 150 19.85 -8.84 -20.76
CA ASN A 150 18.96 -9.99 -20.57
C ASN A 150 17.48 -9.65 -20.51
N VAL A 151 17.14 -8.36 -20.52
CA VAL A 151 15.75 -7.93 -20.40
C VAL A 151 15.44 -6.78 -21.34
N THR A 152 14.17 -6.64 -21.71
CA THR A 152 13.66 -5.51 -22.50
C THR A 152 12.52 -4.84 -21.74
N LEU A 153 12.47 -3.51 -21.75
CA LEU A 153 11.37 -2.74 -21.18
C LEU A 153 10.44 -2.27 -22.29
N ARG A 154 9.13 -2.36 -22.05
CA ARG A 154 8.11 -1.78 -22.95
C ARG A 154 6.89 -1.31 -22.17
N ALA A 155 6.08 -0.48 -22.83
CA ALA A 155 4.78 -0.11 -22.30
C ALA A 155 3.93 -1.36 -22.05
N MET A 156 3.18 -1.35 -20.95
CA MET A 156 2.22 -2.38 -20.59
C MET A 156 0.93 -2.20 -21.40
N TYR A 157 0.45 -3.28 -22.01
CA TYR A 157 -0.84 -3.37 -22.67
C TYR A 157 -1.85 -4.09 -21.79
N LYS A 158 -3.14 -3.89 -22.06
CA LYS A 158 -4.22 -4.54 -21.31
C LYS A 158 -4.10 -6.06 -21.29
N ASN A 159 -3.60 -6.67 -22.36
CA ASN A 159 -3.44 -8.13 -22.45
C ASN A 159 -2.31 -8.66 -21.54
N ASP A 160 -1.43 -7.80 -21.04
CA ASP A 160 -0.38 -8.19 -20.09
C ASP A 160 -0.93 -8.33 -18.65
N LEU A 161 -2.10 -7.77 -18.37
CA LEU A 161 -2.60 -7.56 -17.01
C LEU A 161 -2.75 -8.87 -16.22
N GLU A 162 -3.18 -9.95 -16.87
CA GLU A 162 -3.29 -11.27 -16.24
C GLU A 162 -1.92 -11.80 -15.79
N ASN A 163 -0.89 -11.63 -16.63
CA ASN A 163 0.48 -12.02 -16.29
C ASN A 163 1.02 -11.19 -15.12
N ILE A 164 0.70 -9.89 -15.09
CA ILE A 164 1.09 -8.97 -14.01
C ILE A 164 0.42 -9.34 -12.69
N ILE A 165 -0.88 -9.61 -12.70
CA ILE A 165 -1.63 -10.03 -11.51
C ILE A 165 -1.07 -11.34 -10.96
N ARG A 166 -0.74 -12.31 -11.83
CA ARG A 166 -0.11 -13.57 -11.42
C ARG A 166 1.29 -13.36 -10.83
N LEU A 167 2.11 -12.51 -11.46
CA LEU A 167 3.45 -12.20 -10.98
C LEU A 167 3.41 -11.50 -9.61
N ASP A 168 2.50 -10.54 -9.45
CA ASP A 168 2.25 -9.85 -8.20
C ASP A 168 1.76 -10.78 -7.10
N ALA A 169 0.77 -11.63 -7.40
CA ALA A 169 0.26 -12.59 -6.44
C ALA A 169 1.33 -13.58 -5.98
N LYS A 170 2.24 -13.98 -6.87
CA LYS A 170 3.40 -14.83 -6.53
C LYS A 170 4.36 -14.13 -5.56
N ALA A 171 4.66 -12.85 -5.78
CA ALA A 171 5.56 -12.09 -4.93
C ALA A 171 4.90 -11.72 -3.58
N LEU A 172 3.65 -11.26 -3.61
CA LEU A 172 2.89 -10.83 -2.43
C LEU A 172 2.46 -12.02 -1.59
N GLY A 173 2.25 -13.18 -2.23
CA GLY A 173 1.65 -14.39 -1.68
C GLY A 173 0.13 -14.29 -1.47
N ALA A 174 -0.53 -13.34 -2.12
CA ALA A 174 -1.98 -13.17 -2.11
C ALA A 174 -2.42 -12.42 -3.37
N SER A 175 -3.59 -12.74 -3.92
CA SER A 175 -4.13 -12.02 -5.08
C SER A 175 -4.77 -10.71 -4.67
N ARG A 176 -4.38 -9.62 -5.33
CA ARG A 176 -5.02 -8.30 -5.22
C ARG A 176 -5.53 -7.82 -6.59
N HIS A 177 -6.10 -8.77 -7.36
CA HIS A 177 -6.60 -8.59 -8.72
C HIS A 177 -7.32 -7.26 -8.94
N GLY A 178 -8.46 -7.03 -8.26
CA GLY A 178 -9.29 -5.85 -8.48
C GLY A 178 -8.54 -4.54 -8.23
N LEU A 179 -7.63 -4.54 -7.26
CA LEU A 179 -6.79 -3.37 -7.00
C LEU A 179 -5.79 -3.11 -8.13
N LEU A 180 -5.10 -4.14 -8.65
CA LEU A 180 -4.17 -3.95 -9.77
C LEU A 180 -4.88 -3.51 -11.04
N GLU A 181 -6.09 -4.02 -11.32
CA GLU A 181 -6.89 -3.55 -12.45
C GLU A 181 -7.20 -2.06 -12.34
N GLN A 182 -7.69 -1.60 -11.18
CA GLN A 182 -7.99 -0.19 -10.98
C GLN A 182 -6.73 0.69 -11.07
N ARG A 183 -5.59 0.21 -10.56
CA ARG A 183 -4.33 0.95 -10.63
C ARG A 183 -3.75 1.00 -12.03
N TYR A 184 -3.93 -0.05 -12.84
CA TYR A 184 -3.58 -0.01 -14.26
C TYR A 184 -4.41 1.04 -15.00
N LEU A 185 -5.72 1.11 -14.75
CA LEU A 185 -6.60 2.11 -15.37
C LEU A 185 -6.29 3.55 -14.94
N GLN A 186 -5.71 3.73 -13.75
CA GLN A 186 -5.33 5.04 -13.22
C GLN A 186 -3.91 5.46 -13.62
N ALA A 187 -3.04 4.52 -13.99
CA ALA A 187 -1.63 4.80 -14.21
C ALA A 187 -1.43 5.69 -15.45
N ASP A 188 -0.67 6.77 -15.28
CA ASP A 188 -0.21 7.60 -16.41
C ASP A 188 0.89 6.86 -17.19
N TYR A 189 1.68 6.04 -16.50
CA TYR A 189 2.67 5.16 -17.11
C TYR A 189 2.61 3.75 -16.53
N ALA A 190 2.60 2.75 -17.39
CA ALA A 190 2.65 1.34 -17.03
C ALA A 190 3.71 0.65 -17.89
N ILE A 191 4.62 -0.08 -17.25
CA ILE A 191 5.79 -0.70 -17.90
C ILE A 191 5.84 -2.18 -17.53
N VAL A 192 6.22 -3.01 -18.48
CA VAL A 192 6.61 -4.41 -18.24
C VAL A 192 8.06 -4.63 -18.64
N VAL A 193 8.68 -5.61 -17.97
CA VAL A 193 10.01 -6.12 -18.25
C VAL A 193 9.84 -7.54 -18.78
N GLU A 194 10.39 -7.80 -19.96
CA GLU A 194 10.41 -9.11 -20.59
C GLU A 194 11.82 -9.70 -20.59
N ASP A 195 11.95 -11.00 -20.38
CA ASP A 195 13.20 -11.72 -20.59
C ASP A 195 13.46 -12.00 -22.09
N LYS A 196 14.54 -12.73 -22.41
CA LYS A 196 14.89 -13.07 -23.80
C LYS A 196 13.88 -13.99 -24.49
N GLN A 197 13.01 -14.65 -23.72
CA GLN A 197 11.97 -15.53 -24.21
C GLN A 197 10.64 -14.79 -24.42
N GLY A 198 10.55 -13.52 -24.01
CA GLY A 198 9.34 -12.70 -24.07
C GLY A 198 8.42 -12.91 -22.86
N GLU A 199 8.88 -13.59 -21.81
CA GLU A 199 8.10 -13.76 -20.59
C GLU A 199 8.21 -12.51 -19.71
N ILE A 200 7.07 -12.07 -19.17
CA ILE A 200 7.03 -10.91 -18.28
C ILE A 200 7.55 -11.30 -16.90
N ILE A 201 8.67 -10.70 -16.52
CA ILE A 201 9.38 -10.96 -15.25
C ILE A 201 9.45 -9.75 -14.32
N GLY A 202 8.93 -8.61 -14.75
CA GLY A 202 8.85 -7.40 -13.95
C GLY A 202 7.83 -6.41 -14.48
N PHE A 203 7.42 -5.49 -13.64
CA PHE A 203 6.53 -4.39 -14.01
C PHE A 203 6.58 -3.25 -13.00
N THR A 204 6.13 -2.08 -13.43
CA THR A 204 5.73 -1.01 -12.52
C THR A 204 4.53 -0.26 -13.06
N LEU A 205 3.72 0.26 -12.14
CA LEU A 205 2.69 1.26 -12.42
C LEU A 205 3.15 2.59 -11.83
N ALA A 206 2.95 3.68 -12.55
CA ALA A 206 3.16 5.04 -12.07
C ALA A 206 1.84 5.80 -12.13
N SER A 207 1.26 6.04 -10.95
CA SER A 207 -0.06 6.68 -10.82
C SER A 207 0.07 8.12 -10.33
N PRO A 208 -0.77 9.05 -10.82
CA PRO A 208 -0.77 10.42 -10.37
C PRO A 208 -1.27 10.54 -8.92
N GLN A 209 -0.57 11.35 -8.12
CA GLN A 209 -0.99 11.80 -6.79
C GLN A 209 -0.70 13.30 -6.68
N ARG A 210 -1.71 14.18 -6.57
CA ARG A 210 -1.51 15.66 -6.53
C ARG A 210 -0.37 16.13 -7.46
N GLU A 211 0.78 16.50 -6.90
CA GLU A 211 1.96 17.06 -7.59
C GLU A 211 3.05 16.03 -7.96
N GLN A 212 2.80 14.73 -7.78
CA GLN A 212 3.80 13.66 -7.94
C GLN A 212 3.27 12.45 -8.73
N HIS A 213 4.17 11.63 -9.27
CA HIS A 213 3.88 10.25 -9.67
C HIS A 213 4.38 9.29 -8.61
N HIS A 214 3.53 8.39 -8.14
CA HIS A 214 3.93 7.31 -7.26
C HIS A 214 4.28 6.08 -8.09
N LEU A 215 5.55 5.67 -8.03
CA LEU A 215 6.09 4.49 -8.69
C LEU A 215 5.81 3.26 -7.83
N GLY A 216 4.71 2.57 -8.11
CA GLY A 216 4.38 1.34 -7.41
C GLY A 216 3.00 0.78 -7.78
N PRO A 217 2.78 -0.53 -7.57
CA PRO A 217 3.78 -1.50 -7.13
C PRO A 217 4.84 -1.76 -8.21
N MET A 218 6.04 -2.18 -7.79
CA MET A 218 7.16 -2.49 -8.66
C MET A 218 7.75 -3.85 -8.32
N ILE A 219 7.79 -4.71 -9.33
CA ILE A 219 8.47 -6.01 -9.31
C ILE A 219 9.56 -6.00 -10.37
N ALA A 220 10.76 -6.43 -10.00
CA ALA A 220 11.90 -6.53 -10.89
C ALA A 220 12.79 -7.72 -10.50
N PRO A 221 13.54 -8.30 -11.46
CA PRO A 221 14.51 -9.36 -11.16
C PRO A 221 15.70 -8.87 -10.33
N ASP A 222 16.08 -7.60 -10.45
CA ASP A 222 17.25 -6.99 -9.80
C ASP A 222 17.13 -5.46 -9.68
N SER A 223 18.08 -4.83 -8.98
CA SER A 223 18.09 -3.38 -8.74
C SER A 223 18.35 -2.56 -10.00
N GLU A 224 19.13 -3.07 -10.96
CA GLU A 224 19.41 -2.36 -12.22
C GLU A 224 18.14 -2.25 -13.07
N THR A 225 17.36 -3.34 -13.12
CA THR A 225 16.08 -3.35 -13.81
C THR A 225 15.06 -2.45 -13.12
N ALA A 226 15.06 -2.41 -11.77
CA ALA A 226 14.23 -1.47 -11.01
C ALA A 226 14.59 -0.01 -11.35
N LEU A 227 15.88 0.34 -11.39
CA LEU A 227 16.35 1.68 -11.77
C LEU A 227 16.00 2.03 -13.22
N ALA A 228 16.08 1.08 -14.14
CA ALA A 228 15.65 1.29 -15.52
C ALA A 228 14.15 1.61 -15.63
N MET A 229 13.31 0.97 -14.82
CA MET A 229 11.89 1.32 -14.75
C MET A 229 11.65 2.70 -14.13
N ILE A 230 12.43 3.10 -13.11
CA ILE A 230 12.40 4.47 -12.56
C ILE A 230 12.78 5.47 -13.66
N ARG A 231 13.85 5.18 -14.41
CA ARG A 231 14.30 6.00 -15.54
C ARG A 231 13.24 6.15 -16.62
N TYR A 232 12.59 5.05 -17.01
CA TYR A 232 11.51 5.08 -17.99
C TYR A 232 10.43 6.10 -17.60
N VAL A 233 10.03 6.12 -16.32
CA VAL A 233 9.04 7.08 -15.81
C VAL A 233 9.63 8.50 -15.75
N ALA A 234 10.87 8.65 -15.26
CA ALA A 234 11.55 9.93 -15.14
C ALA A 234 11.70 10.65 -16.50
N GLU A 235 12.00 9.93 -17.58
CA GLU A 235 12.11 10.49 -18.94
C GLU A 235 10.81 11.07 -19.49
N ARG A 236 9.66 10.68 -18.91
CA ARG A 236 8.32 11.02 -19.42
C ARG A 236 7.55 11.92 -18.46
N SER A 237 7.97 11.99 -17.21
CA SER A 237 7.28 12.71 -16.17
C SER A 237 7.94 14.06 -15.87
N GLU A 238 7.11 15.10 -15.78
CA GLU A 238 7.50 16.42 -15.28
C GLU A 238 7.20 16.61 -13.79
N LYS A 239 6.66 15.59 -13.12
CA LYS A 239 6.23 15.63 -11.71
C LYS A 239 7.29 15.03 -10.81
N GLU A 240 7.27 15.38 -9.53
CA GLU A 240 8.12 14.72 -8.54
C GLU A 240 7.83 13.21 -8.52
N LEU A 241 8.87 12.39 -8.37
CA LEU A 241 8.74 10.94 -8.29
C LEU A 241 8.70 10.52 -6.83
N ARG A 242 7.69 9.76 -6.46
CA ARG A 242 7.60 9.10 -5.16
C ARG A 242 7.84 7.62 -5.31
N ILE A 243 8.68 7.05 -4.45
CA ILE A 243 8.89 5.61 -4.37
C ILE A 243 8.97 5.14 -2.92
N ASP A 244 8.27 4.05 -2.62
CA ASP A 244 8.14 3.46 -1.29
C ASP A 244 8.86 2.10 -1.29
N VAL A 245 10.14 2.09 -0.92
CA VAL A 245 11.06 0.95 -1.05
C VAL A 245 11.17 0.15 0.25
N PRO A 246 10.98 -1.17 0.25
CA PRO A 246 11.24 -1.99 1.43
C PRO A 246 12.68 -1.85 1.93
N GLU A 247 12.89 -1.69 3.23
CA GLU A 247 14.24 -1.49 3.81
C GLU A 247 15.20 -2.67 3.55
N LYS A 248 14.68 -3.85 3.21
CA LYS A 248 15.52 -4.99 2.81
C LYS A 248 16.12 -4.86 1.42
N GLN A 249 15.59 -3.97 0.56
CA GLN A 249 16.11 -3.73 -0.80
C GLN A 249 17.27 -2.75 -0.79
N VAL A 250 18.35 -3.14 -0.11
CA VAL A 250 19.54 -2.30 0.12
C VAL A 250 20.17 -1.85 -1.19
N GLU A 251 20.22 -2.73 -2.19
CA GLU A 251 20.82 -2.46 -3.51
C GLU A 251 20.16 -1.29 -4.25
N LEU A 252 18.86 -1.05 -4.00
CA LEU A 252 18.15 0.09 -4.56
C LEU A 252 18.22 1.31 -3.63
N HIS A 253 17.75 1.16 -2.38
CA HIS A 253 17.53 2.33 -1.53
C HIS A 253 18.84 3.02 -1.08
N SER A 254 19.99 2.33 -1.15
CA SER A 254 21.29 2.93 -0.85
C SER A 254 21.79 3.86 -1.96
N ARG A 255 21.36 3.64 -3.21
CA ARG A 255 21.75 4.44 -4.38
C ARG A 255 20.86 5.64 -4.61
N LEU A 256 19.59 5.55 -4.22
CA LEU A 256 18.60 6.61 -4.44
C LEU A 256 19.09 8.02 -3.98
N PRO A 257 19.72 8.19 -2.79
CA PRO A 257 20.27 9.49 -2.38
C PRO A 257 21.28 10.11 -3.36
N ASP A 258 22.23 9.31 -3.83
CA ASP A 258 23.24 9.77 -4.79
C ASP A 258 22.58 10.13 -6.12
N LEU A 259 21.51 9.43 -6.50
CA LEU A 259 20.70 9.67 -7.69
C LEU A 259 19.66 10.79 -7.52
N GLY A 260 19.76 11.62 -6.47
CA GLY A 260 18.92 12.82 -6.32
C GLY A 260 17.56 12.59 -5.66
N PHE A 261 17.36 11.44 -5.04
CA PHE A 261 16.21 11.20 -4.18
C PHE A 261 16.49 11.59 -2.72
N THR A 262 15.49 12.04 -2.00
CA THR A 262 15.57 12.37 -0.56
C THR A 262 14.70 11.40 0.23
N LEU A 263 15.25 10.79 1.29
CA LEU A 263 14.48 9.98 2.22
C LEU A 263 13.53 10.88 3.02
N ILE A 264 12.22 10.63 2.93
CA ILE A 264 11.20 11.42 3.62
C ILE A 264 10.68 10.77 4.89
N ALA A 265 10.61 9.44 4.89
CA ALA A 265 10.08 8.68 6.02
C ALA A 265 10.56 7.22 5.94
N ASN A 266 10.56 6.54 7.08
CA ASN A 266 10.83 5.11 7.15
C ASN A 266 9.80 4.41 8.06
N PRO A 267 8.48 4.47 7.78
CA PRO A 267 7.46 3.93 8.67
C PRO A 267 7.58 2.42 8.91
N PRO A 268 7.18 1.95 10.10
CA PRO A 268 7.08 0.52 10.36
C PRO A 268 5.95 -0.11 9.53
N ALA A 269 6.28 -1.22 8.89
CA ALA A 269 5.33 -2.11 8.26
C ALA A 269 4.97 -3.20 9.26
N MET A 270 3.69 -3.32 9.60
CA MET A 270 3.23 -4.14 10.71
C MET A 270 2.26 -5.22 10.26
N ILE A 271 2.24 -6.34 10.99
CA ILE A 271 1.32 -7.45 10.76
C ILE A 271 0.63 -7.86 12.04
N ARG A 272 -0.55 -8.46 11.91
CA ARG A 272 -1.29 -9.13 12.97
C ARG A 272 -1.74 -10.47 12.42
N SER A 273 -1.33 -11.56 13.08
CA SER A 273 -1.80 -12.90 12.73
C SER A 273 -3.30 -13.04 12.99
N PRO A 274 -4.01 -13.91 12.25
CA PRO A 274 -5.39 -14.22 12.56
C PRO A 274 -5.48 -14.75 14.00
N GLU A 275 -6.56 -14.42 14.70
CA GLU A 275 -6.85 -15.09 15.96
C GLU A 275 -7.07 -16.57 15.66
N VAL A 276 -6.33 -17.44 16.36
CA VAL A 276 -6.55 -18.88 16.28
C VAL A 276 -7.89 -19.16 16.93
N VAL A 277 -8.96 -19.14 16.13
CA VAL A 277 -10.24 -19.71 16.55
C VAL A 277 -9.98 -21.19 16.70
N HIS A 278 -9.81 -21.69 17.92
CA HIS A 278 -9.61 -23.11 18.19
C HIS A 278 -10.65 -23.95 17.42
N PRO A 279 -10.27 -24.75 16.41
CA PRO A 279 -11.18 -25.68 15.82
C PRO A 279 -11.01 -27.01 16.54
N THR A 280 -12.12 -27.58 17.02
CA THR A 280 -12.24 -29.03 17.18
C THR A 280 -11.88 -29.64 15.83
N THR A 281 -10.67 -30.18 15.72
CA THR A 281 -10.16 -31.03 14.64
C THR A 281 -10.44 -30.55 13.20
N ILE A 282 -9.71 -29.55 12.72
CA ILE A 282 -9.45 -29.39 11.28
C ILE A 282 -7.97 -29.08 11.08
N THR A 283 -7.32 -29.90 10.25
CA THR A 283 -5.90 -29.89 9.91
C THR A 283 -5.43 -28.48 9.56
N LEU A 284 -4.61 -27.91 10.45
CA LEU A 284 -3.84 -26.69 10.21
C LEU A 284 -2.99 -26.92 8.95
N LYS A 285 -3.41 -26.37 7.80
CA LYS A 285 -2.47 -26.14 6.70
C LYS A 285 -1.39 -25.23 7.27
N SER A 286 -0.17 -25.74 7.29
CA SER A 286 0.99 -25.08 7.86
C SER A 286 1.25 -23.76 7.14
N TYR A 287 0.80 -22.66 7.74
CA TYR A 287 1.20 -21.27 7.41
C TYR A 287 2.72 -21.04 7.55
N SER A 288 3.47 -22.05 8.01
CA SER A 288 4.91 -21.99 8.25
C SER A 288 5.79 -21.94 6.99
N SER A 289 5.24 -22.09 5.78
CA SER A 289 6.03 -22.05 4.54
C SER A 289 6.09 -20.66 3.86
N LEU A 290 5.33 -19.67 4.33
CA LEU A 290 5.30 -18.31 3.76
C LEU A 290 5.64 -17.26 4.83
N GLY A 291 6.86 -17.32 5.39
CA GLY A 291 7.49 -16.23 6.14
C GLY A 291 6.53 -15.40 7.01
N ALA A 292 5.79 -16.03 7.92
CA ALA A 292 4.70 -15.42 8.68
C ALA A 292 5.12 -14.18 9.53
N SER A 293 6.42 -13.89 9.61
CA SER A 293 7.01 -12.74 10.27
C SER A 293 7.49 -11.64 9.31
N ILE A 294 7.25 -11.76 8.00
CA ILE A 294 7.71 -10.83 6.97
C ILE A 294 6.50 -10.09 6.40
N TYR A 295 6.54 -8.76 6.43
CA TYR A 295 5.54 -7.92 5.77
C TYR A 295 5.44 -8.29 4.27
N PRO A 296 4.23 -8.48 3.69
CA PRO A 296 4.07 -8.97 2.32
C PRO A 296 4.85 -8.19 1.26
N GLY A 297 4.88 -6.86 1.37
CA GLY A 297 5.66 -6.00 0.47
C GLY A 297 7.17 -6.04 0.66
N CYS A 298 7.68 -6.77 1.65
CA CYS A 298 9.10 -6.98 1.93
C CYS A 298 9.59 -8.38 1.51
N ARG A 299 8.76 -9.15 0.80
CA ARG A 299 9.12 -10.45 0.23
C ARG A 299 10.02 -10.26 -1.00
N GLU A 300 10.74 -11.32 -1.37
CA GLU A 300 11.66 -11.31 -2.50
C GLU A 300 10.95 -10.84 -3.79
N LEU A 301 11.66 -10.06 -4.62
CA LEU A 301 11.21 -9.43 -5.89
C LEU A 301 10.43 -8.10 -5.81
N TYR A 302 9.96 -7.65 -4.63
CA TYR A 302 9.34 -6.32 -4.50
C TYR A 302 10.39 -5.21 -4.32
N TRP A 303 10.41 -4.25 -5.22
CA TRP A 303 11.32 -3.09 -5.17
C TRP A 303 10.61 -1.80 -4.77
N SER A 304 9.30 -1.70 -5.02
CA SER A 304 8.45 -0.63 -4.52
C SER A 304 7.06 -1.17 -4.21
N ILE A 305 6.47 -0.68 -3.14
CA ILE A 305 5.09 -0.98 -2.75
C ILE A 305 4.27 0.30 -2.79
N MET A 306 3.19 0.28 -3.55
CA MET A 306 2.17 1.31 -3.38
C MET A 306 1.30 0.95 -2.17
N SER A 307 1.63 1.55 -1.02
CA SER A 307 0.71 1.56 0.14
C SER A 307 -0.59 2.19 -0.31
N GLN A 308 -1.70 1.45 -0.25
CA GLN A 308 -3.00 1.93 -0.70
C GLN A 308 -3.50 3.12 0.11
N ALA A 309 -3.12 3.16 1.38
CA ALA A 309 -3.30 4.28 2.27
C ALA A 309 -2.34 4.10 3.45
N TYR A 310 -2.05 5.18 4.15
CA TYR A 310 -1.42 5.10 5.46
C TYR A 310 -2.45 4.64 6.50
N ALA A 311 -1.97 3.97 7.55
CA ALA A 311 -2.71 3.75 8.78
C ALA A 311 -2.10 4.64 9.87
#